data_AF-A0A3B9D1V3-F1
#
_entry.id   AF-A0A3B9D1V3-F1
#
_cell.length_a   1.000
_cell.length_b   1.000
_cell.length_c   1.000
_cell.angle_alpha   90.00
_cell.angle_beta   90.00
_cell.angle_gamma   90.00
#
_symmetry.space_group_name_H-M   'P 1'
#
loop_
_entity.id
_entity.type
_entity.pdbx_description
1 polymer ?
#
loop_
_entity_poly.entity_id
_entity_poly.type
_entity_poly.pdbx_seq_one_letter_code
_entity_poly.pdbx_strand_id
1 'polypeptide(L)'
;MSDLSPRARVISRAGAALAAAGTAFAYINGWDLWQVLTLCALIPGIPLYVRFYNGRFGRYRFLVGIYVVAGAVSLFEFWQFGHFPESVAKTIDLPPGAGDMQGLRQFQLSHVLNELYPDNPETLVRNAKYGPICVGDDTQLGESVKVLREQHPYCQSLRELGNRSARQWYERSLEREPKKHEDTYYHYVRILLEAGAERREVDAAADRWKVMFPHSRRPDPREAFTGGAWFRDAPSR
;
A
#
# COMPACT_ATOMS: atom_id res chain seq x y z
N MET A 1 28.85 38.23 12.97
CA MET A 1 28.26 37.85 11.67
C MET A 1 29.33 38.02 10.61
N SER A 2 29.84 36.94 10.02
CA SER A 2 30.88 37.02 8.98
C SER A 2 30.26 37.50 7.67
N ASP A 3 30.74 38.62 7.15
CA ASP A 3 30.26 39.23 5.92
C ASP A 3 30.51 38.29 4.72
N LEU A 4 29.45 37.95 3.97
CA LEU A 4 29.60 37.11 2.79
C LEU A 4 30.41 37.86 1.74
N SER A 5 31.36 37.17 1.11
CA SER A 5 32.15 37.75 0.01
C SER A 5 31.20 38.28 -1.08
N PRO A 6 31.54 39.36 -1.78
CA PRO A 6 30.70 39.92 -2.84
C PRO A 6 30.29 38.87 -3.89
N ARG A 7 31.20 37.96 -4.23
CA ARG A 7 30.94 36.83 -5.14
C ARG A 7 29.89 35.86 -4.59
N ALA A 8 29.94 35.52 -3.31
CA ALA A 8 28.96 34.63 -2.69
C ALA A 8 27.54 35.24 -2.67
N ARG A 9 27.43 36.57 -2.50
CA ARG A 9 26.14 37.28 -2.59
C ARG A 9 25.55 37.24 -4.00
N VAL A 10 26.38 37.42 -5.03
CA VAL A 10 25.93 37.33 -6.43
C VAL A 10 25.45 35.93 -6.77
N ILE A 11 26.22 34.89 -6.41
CA ILE A 11 25.85 33.49 -6.67
C ILE A 11 24.56 33.12 -5.93
N SER A 12 24.39 33.54 -4.68
CA SER A 12 23.17 33.27 -3.91
C SER A 12 21.94 33.94 -4.51
N ARG A 13 22.07 35.18 -5.01
CA ARG A 13 20.96 35.90 -5.66
C ARG A 13 20.61 35.28 -7.01
N ALA A 14 21.61 34.90 -7.80
CA ALA A 14 21.40 34.20 -9.07
C ALA A 14 20.73 32.83 -8.86
N GLY A 15 21.17 32.06 -7.86
CA GLY A 15 20.55 30.80 -7.48
C GLY A 15 19.09 30.97 -7.04
N ALA A 16 18.80 31.98 -6.21
CA ALA A 16 17.43 32.29 -5.78
C ALA A 16 16.54 32.76 -6.95
N ALA A 17 17.08 33.54 -7.89
CA ALA A 17 16.34 33.98 -9.07
C ALA A 17 16.03 32.81 -10.01
N LEU A 18 17.00 31.91 -10.25
CA LEU A 18 16.78 30.68 -11.01
C LEU A 18 15.77 29.76 -10.32
N ALA A 19 15.79 29.72 -8.98
CA ALA A 19 14.78 29.02 -8.18
C ALA A 19 13.39 29.52 -8.48
N ALA A 20 13.18 30.83 -8.29
CA ALA A 20 11.89 31.46 -8.46
C ALA A 20 11.40 31.32 -9.90
N ALA A 21 12.29 31.46 -10.88
CA ALA A 21 11.97 31.25 -12.29
C ALA A 21 11.58 29.80 -12.59
N GLY A 22 12.32 28.82 -12.06
CA GLY A 22 12.02 27.40 -12.22
C GLY A 22 10.70 27.00 -11.56
N THR A 23 10.44 27.48 -10.34
CA THR A 23 9.19 27.27 -9.60
C THR A 23 8.01 27.90 -10.35
N ALA A 24 8.15 29.15 -10.81
CA ALA A 24 7.11 29.84 -11.57
C ALA A 24 6.84 29.14 -12.91
N PHE A 25 7.88 28.68 -13.61
CA PHE A 25 7.75 27.91 -14.83
C PHE A 25 7.01 26.58 -14.58
N ALA A 26 7.40 25.81 -13.57
CA ALA A 26 6.75 24.56 -13.21
C ALA A 26 5.26 24.79 -12.89
N TYR A 27 4.95 25.82 -12.09
CA TYR A 27 3.57 26.18 -11.75
C TYR A 27 2.74 26.57 -12.99
N ILE A 28 3.27 27.41 -13.88
CA ILE A 28 2.56 27.83 -15.11
C ILE A 28 2.30 26.65 -16.05
N ASN A 29 3.20 25.66 -16.08
CA ASN A 29 3.04 24.45 -16.90
C ASN A 29 2.18 23.37 -16.21
N GLY A 30 1.51 23.70 -15.10
CA GLY A 30 0.58 22.78 -14.43
C GLY A 30 1.27 21.61 -13.74
N TRP A 31 2.52 21.76 -13.31
CA TRP A 31 3.17 20.75 -12.48
C TRP A 31 2.42 20.64 -11.16
N ASP A 32 2.29 19.41 -10.66
CA ASP A 32 1.66 19.16 -9.36
C ASP A 32 2.40 19.92 -8.26
N LEU A 33 1.63 20.40 -7.27
CA LEU A 33 2.14 21.24 -6.19
C LEU A 33 3.31 20.58 -5.45
N TRP A 34 3.30 19.26 -5.27
CA TRP A 34 4.39 18.54 -4.63
C TRP A 34 5.72 18.58 -5.39
N GLN A 35 5.68 18.58 -6.72
CA GLN A 35 6.89 18.68 -7.56
C GLN A 35 7.50 20.07 -7.42
N VAL A 36 6.63 21.09 -7.42
CA VAL A 36 6.98 22.48 -7.20
C VAL A 36 7.58 22.69 -5.80
N LEU A 37 6.98 22.08 -4.76
CA LEU A 37 7.49 22.12 -3.39
C LEU A 37 8.82 21.37 -3.22
N THR A 38 9.00 20.25 -3.91
CA THR A 38 10.27 19.49 -3.89
C THR A 38 11.40 20.29 -4.52
N LEU A 39 11.14 20.96 -5.66
CA LEU A 39 12.05 21.94 -6.25
C LEU A 39 12.35 23.07 -5.26
N CYS A 40 11.32 23.65 -4.64
CA CYS A 40 11.49 24.70 -3.62
C CYS A 40 12.25 24.25 -2.37
N ALA A 41 12.27 22.96 -2.02
CA ALA A 41 13.02 22.44 -0.89
C ALA A 41 14.49 22.14 -1.24
N LEU A 42 14.75 21.69 -2.47
CA LEU A 42 16.11 21.40 -2.96
C LEU A 42 16.91 22.68 -3.24
N ILE A 43 16.25 23.74 -3.69
CA ILE A 43 16.94 24.97 -4.12
C ILE A 43 17.54 25.79 -2.97
N PRO A 44 16.93 25.94 -1.77
CA PRO A 44 17.57 26.48 -0.56
C PRO A 44 18.75 25.65 -0.07
N GLY A 45 18.80 24.37 -0.44
CA GLY A 45 19.98 23.53 -0.30
C GLY A 45 21.19 24.11 -1.01
N ILE A 46 21.02 24.81 -2.14
CA ILE A 46 22.11 25.40 -2.94
C ILE A 46 22.82 26.56 -2.22
N PRO A 47 22.16 27.63 -1.71
CA PRO A 47 22.83 28.68 -0.96
C PRO A 47 23.38 28.21 0.40
N LEU A 48 22.73 27.24 1.07
CA LEU A 48 23.31 26.57 2.24
C LEU A 48 24.59 25.82 1.84
N TYR A 49 24.55 25.04 0.77
CA TYR A 49 25.69 24.32 0.20
C TYR A 49 26.83 25.27 -0.20
N VAL A 50 26.53 26.39 -0.86
CA VAL A 50 27.50 27.45 -1.22
C VAL A 50 28.10 28.12 0.02
N ARG A 51 27.31 28.35 1.07
CA ARG A 51 27.77 28.91 2.35
C ARG A 51 28.65 27.94 3.13
N PHE A 52 28.35 26.64 3.08
CA PHE A 52 29.23 25.57 3.57
C PHE A 52 30.47 25.40 2.70
N TYR A 53 30.38 25.65 1.39
CA TYR A 53 31.50 25.58 0.47
C TYR A 53 32.48 26.73 0.66
N ASN A 54 32.05 27.96 0.90
CA ASN A 54 32.96 29.12 0.96
C ASN A 54 33.30 29.59 2.38
N GLY A 55 32.83 28.89 3.43
CA GLY A 55 33.00 29.28 4.84
C GLY A 55 33.88 28.36 5.67
N ARG A 56 34.00 28.68 6.97
CA ARG A 56 34.79 27.96 8.01
C ARG A 56 34.40 26.48 8.19
N PHE A 57 33.26 26.06 7.65
CA PHE A 57 32.74 24.69 7.74
C PHE A 57 33.07 23.81 6.53
N GLY A 58 33.99 24.24 5.65
CA GLY A 58 34.41 23.48 4.47
C GLY A 58 34.86 22.04 4.74
N ARG A 59 35.31 21.71 5.97
CA ARG A 59 35.65 20.33 6.36
C ARG A 59 34.46 19.38 6.47
N TYR A 60 33.23 19.89 6.59
CA TYR A 60 32.01 19.10 6.75
C TYR A 60 31.20 18.92 5.46
N ARG A 61 31.75 19.37 4.31
CA ARG A 61 31.06 19.33 3.01
C ARG A 61 30.53 17.95 2.63
N PHE A 62 31.36 16.92 2.84
CA PHE A 62 31.00 15.54 2.53
C PHE A 62 29.81 15.07 3.37
N LEU A 63 29.81 15.39 4.68
CA LEU A 63 28.74 15.01 5.60
C LEU A 63 27.42 15.70 5.24
N VAL A 64 27.44 17.00 4.92
CA VAL A 64 26.23 17.72 4.50
C VAL A 64 25.65 17.11 3.22
N GLY A 65 26.48 16.78 2.23
CA GLY A 65 26.03 16.09 1.02
C GLY A 65 25.36 14.74 1.32
N ILE A 66 25.98 13.92 2.19
CA ILE A 66 25.40 12.64 2.63
C ILE A 66 24.05 12.84 3.29
N TYR A 67 23.92 13.77 4.25
CA TYR A 67 22.67 13.97 4.96
C TYR A 67 21.53 14.48 4.06
N VAL A 68 21.84 15.31 3.05
CA VAL A 68 20.85 15.76 2.07
C VAL A 68 20.36 14.60 1.21
N VAL A 69 21.28 13.78 0.68
CA VAL A 69 20.90 12.60 -0.13
C VAL A 69 20.11 11.60 0.73
N ALA A 70 20.60 11.30 1.94
CA ALA A 70 19.91 10.41 2.86
C ALA A 70 18.51 10.94 3.22
N GLY A 71 18.38 12.24 3.51
CA GLY A 71 17.08 12.86 3.79
C GLY A 71 16.11 12.76 2.60
N ALA A 72 16.60 12.98 1.38
CA ALA A 72 15.78 12.84 0.17
C ALA A 72 15.35 11.38 -0.06
N VAL A 73 16.25 10.41 0.12
CA VAL A 73 15.94 8.98 0.02
C VAL A 73 14.94 8.58 1.10
N SER A 74 15.14 8.98 2.36
CA SER A 74 14.21 8.68 3.44
C SER A 74 12.83 9.29 3.22
N LEU A 75 12.75 10.53 2.72
CA LEU A 75 11.47 11.16 2.39
C LEU A 75 10.75 10.43 1.24
N PHE A 76 11.51 10.00 0.23
CA PHE A 76 10.99 9.21 -0.88
C PHE A 76 10.51 7.83 -0.44
N GLU A 77 11.27 7.12 0.39
CA GLU A 77 10.85 5.85 0.98
C GLU A 77 9.61 6.03 1.87
N PHE A 78 9.60 7.06 2.71
CA PHE A 78 8.45 7.38 3.57
C PHE A 78 7.17 7.65 2.75
N TRP A 79 7.30 8.31 1.61
CA TRP A 79 6.22 8.44 0.62
C TRP A 79 5.87 7.11 -0.03
N GLN A 80 6.86 6.37 -0.56
CA GLN A 80 6.63 5.10 -1.23
C GLN A 80 5.94 4.08 -0.34
N PHE A 81 6.19 4.08 0.97
CA PHE A 81 5.54 3.15 1.90
C PHE A 81 4.21 3.66 2.47
N GLY A 82 3.71 4.81 1.99
CA GLY A 82 2.41 5.34 2.42
C GLY A 82 2.40 5.83 3.87
N HIS A 83 3.56 6.16 4.44
CA HIS A 83 3.65 6.66 5.82
C HIS A 83 3.33 8.16 5.95
N PHE A 84 3.10 8.85 4.83
CA PHE A 84 2.64 10.23 4.86
C PHE A 84 1.22 10.32 5.45
N PRO A 85 0.99 11.18 6.46
CA PRO A 85 -0.36 11.45 6.94
C PRO A 85 -1.25 11.92 5.79
N GLU A 86 -2.44 11.34 5.68
CA GLU A 86 -3.37 11.60 4.57
C GLU A 86 -3.73 13.10 4.45
N SER A 87 -3.84 13.79 5.58
CA SER A 87 -4.06 15.24 5.62
C SER A 87 -2.94 16.02 4.96
N VAL A 88 -1.68 15.62 5.16
CA VAL A 88 -0.50 16.25 4.56
C VAL A 88 -0.44 15.93 3.08
N ALA A 89 -0.64 14.66 2.71
CA ALA A 89 -0.65 14.21 1.31
C ALA A 89 -1.72 14.95 0.49
N LYS A 90 -2.95 15.07 1.01
CA LYS A 90 -4.02 15.86 0.37
C LYS A 90 -3.70 17.35 0.27
N THR A 91 -3.07 17.92 1.30
CA THR A 91 -2.72 19.36 1.28
C THR A 91 -1.70 19.70 0.19
N ILE A 92 -0.79 18.77 -0.12
CA ILE A 92 0.27 18.97 -1.13
C ILE A 92 -0.02 18.27 -2.46
N ASP A 93 -1.22 17.70 -2.62
CA ASP A 93 -1.65 16.90 -3.77
C ASP A 93 -0.63 15.80 -4.13
N LEU A 94 -0.15 15.10 -3.10
CA LEU A 94 0.85 14.05 -3.25
C LEU A 94 0.19 12.84 -3.93
N PRO A 95 0.74 12.30 -5.03
CA PRO A 95 0.22 11.07 -5.62
C PRO A 95 0.30 9.93 -4.60
N PRO A 96 -0.62 8.95 -4.67
CA PRO A 96 -0.59 7.80 -3.76
C PRO A 96 0.75 7.07 -3.86
N GLY A 97 1.32 6.74 -2.71
CA GLY A 97 2.61 6.04 -2.61
C GLY A 97 2.56 4.62 -3.17
N ALA A 98 3.73 4.03 -3.44
CA ALA A 98 3.85 2.67 -3.96
C ALA A 98 3.27 1.58 -3.03
N GLY A 99 3.13 1.87 -1.73
CA GLY A 99 2.54 1.04 -0.70
C GLY A 99 1.03 0.88 -0.89
N ASP A 100 0.34 1.97 -1.24
CA ASP A 100 -1.06 1.92 -1.71
C ASP A 100 -1.16 1.14 -3.04
N MET A 101 -0.13 1.22 -3.88
CA MET A 101 -0.07 0.50 -5.15
C MET A 101 0.22 -1.01 -5.01
N GLN A 102 0.68 -1.51 -3.85
CA GLN A 102 0.85 -2.95 -3.65
C GLN A 102 -0.51 -3.67 -3.64
N GLY A 103 -1.51 -3.07 -2.99
CA GLY A 103 -2.90 -3.52 -3.10
C GLY A 103 -3.34 -3.54 -4.56
N LEU A 104 -3.11 -2.44 -5.29
CA LEU A 104 -3.46 -2.32 -6.72
C LEU A 104 -2.81 -3.38 -7.60
N ARG A 105 -1.52 -3.65 -7.45
CA ARG A 105 -0.84 -4.72 -8.20
C ARG A 105 -1.44 -6.09 -7.88
N GLN A 106 -1.83 -6.32 -6.63
CA GLN A 106 -2.49 -7.57 -6.26
C GLN A 106 -3.88 -7.66 -6.91
N PHE A 107 -4.65 -6.58 -6.99
CA PHE A 107 -5.95 -6.53 -7.69
C PHE A 107 -5.84 -6.72 -9.20
N GLN A 108 -4.91 -6.01 -9.86
CA GLN A 108 -4.68 -6.15 -11.30
C GLN A 108 -4.27 -7.57 -11.66
N LEU A 109 -3.38 -8.18 -10.86
CA LEU A 109 -2.96 -9.56 -11.09
C LEU A 109 -4.13 -10.54 -10.90
N SER A 110 -5.00 -10.33 -9.91
CA SER A 110 -6.21 -11.16 -9.75
C SER A 110 -7.12 -11.11 -10.97
N HIS A 111 -7.30 -9.92 -11.57
CA HIS A 111 -8.09 -9.76 -12.78
C HIS A 111 -7.52 -10.53 -13.96
N VAL A 112 -6.24 -10.32 -14.26
CA VAL A 112 -5.54 -10.97 -15.38
C VAL A 112 -5.53 -12.49 -15.20
N LEU A 113 -5.28 -12.98 -13.98
CA LEU A 113 -5.31 -14.40 -13.69
C LEU A 113 -6.71 -14.99 -13.83
N ASN A 114 -7.75 -14.24 -13.45
CA ASN A 114 -9.14 -14.69 -13.60
C ASN A 114 -9.56 -14.78 -15.08
N GLU A 115 -9.06 -13.89 -15.94
CA GLU A 115 -9.35 -13.94 -17.37
C GLU A 115 -8.58 -15.06 -18.08
N LEU A 116 -7.29 -15.22 -17.78
CA LEU A 116 -6.44 -16.22 -18.43
C LEU A 116 -6.63 -17.63 -17.87
N TYR A 117 -6.87 -17.75 -16.57
CA TYR A 117 -6.89 -19.01 -15.82
C TYR A 117 -8.02 -19.03 -14.78
N PRO A 118 -9.30 -18.90 -15.20
CA PRO A 118 -10.44 -18.73 -14.28
C PRO A 118 -10.60 -19.86 -13.27
N ASP A 119 -10.20 -21.07 -13.64
CA ASP A 119 -10.34 -22.23 -12.80
C ASP A 119 -9.02 -22.77 -12.22
N ASN A 120 -7.94 -22.01 -12.34
CA ASN A 120 -6.69 -22.39 -11.67
C ASN A 120 -6.88 -22.26 -10.14
N PRO A 121 -6.44 -23.25 -9.34
CA PRO A 121 -6.62 -23.23 -7.88
C PRO A 121 -6.04 -22.00 -7.20
N GLU A 122 -4.88 -21.48 -7.66
CA GLU A 122 -4.27 -20.26 -7.13
C GLU A 122 -5.08 -19.02 -7.50
N THR A 123 -5.60 -18.96 -8.73
CA THR A 123 -6.54 -17.90 -9.15
C THR A 123 -7.79 -17.91 -8.26
N LEU A 124 -8.37 -19.08 -8.02
CA LEU A 124 -9.55 -19.23 -7.16
C LEU A 124 -9.27 -18.79 -5.71
N VAL A 125 -8.14 -19.18 -5.12
CA VAL A 125 -7.73 -18.72 -3.78
C VAL A 125 -7.55 -17.22 -3.73
N ARG A 126 -6.90 -16.67 -4.77
CA ARG A 126 -6.65 -15.24 -4.88
C ARG A 126 -7.97 -14.48 -5.01
N ASN A 127 -8.90 -14.93 -5.85
CA ASN A 127 -10.25 -14.39 -5.94
C ASN A 127 -10.96 -14.47 -4.59
N ALA A 128 -10.85 -15.59 -3.87
CA ALA A 128 -11.45 -15.74 -2.55
C ALA A 128 -10.84 -14.83 -1.48
N LYS A 129 -9.55 -14.50 -1.60
CA LYS A 129 -8.86 -13.60 -0.68
C LYS A 129 -9.15 -12.12 -0.95
N TYR A 130 -9.16 -11.70 -2.22
CA TYR A 130 -9.26 -10.29 -2.61
C TYR A 130 -10.66 -9.88 -3.08
N GLY A 131 -11.47 -10.83 -3.53
CA GLY A 131 -12.85 -10.61 -3.95
C GLY A 131 -13.72 -9.96 -2.87
N PRO A 132 -13.63 -10.36 -1.58
CA PRO A 132 -14.33 -9.67 -0.50
C PRO A 132 -14.04 -8.17 -0.39
N ILE A 133 -12.88 -7.68 -0.85
CA ILE A 133 -12.59 -6.24 -0.87
C ILE A 133 -13.44 -5.53 -1.96
N CYS A 134 -13.78 -6.23 -3.04
CA CYS A 134 -14.63 -5.71 -4.10
C CYS A 134 -16.14 -5.74 -3.77
N VAL A 135 -16.60 -6.74 -3.00
CA VAL A 135 -18.03 -6.96 -2.68
C VAL A 135 -18.40 -6.64 -1.22
N GLY A 136 -17.42 -6.37 -0.36
CA GLY A 136 -17.60 -6.09 1.06
C GLY A 136 -18.04 -4.66 1.37
N ASP A 137 -18.41 -4.45 2.64
CA ASP A 137 -18.86 -3.16 3.16
C ASP A 137 -17.71 -2.14 3.26
N ASP A 138 -18.03 -0.87 3.02
CA ASP A 138 -17.11 0.26 2.99
C ASP A 138 -16.62 0.70 4.37
N THR A 139 -17.21 0.15 5.42
CA THR A 139 -16.98 0.56 6.81
C THR A 139 -15.55 0.31 7.29
N GLN A 140 -14.80 -0.60 6.65
CA GLN A 140 -13.42 -0.94 7.04
C GLN A 140 -12.36 -0.52 6.01
N LEU A 141 -12.75 0.10 4.90
CA LEU A 141 -11.83 0.48 3.83
C LEU A 141 -11.44 1.95 3.95
N GLY A 142 -10.15 2.24 3.81
CA GLY A 142 -9.66 3.62 3.65
C GLY A 142 -10.19 4.24 2.37
N GLU A 143 -10.31 5.56 2.34
CA GLU A 143 -10.89 6.32 1.21
C GLU A 143 -10.21 6.00 -0.13
N SER A 144 -8.89 5.84 -0.12
CA SER A 144 -8.11 5.43 -1.31
C SER A 144 -8.57 4.09 -1.86
N VAL A 145 -8.83 3.10 -1.00
CA VAL A 145 -9.29 1.76 -1.42
C VAL A 145 -10.71 1.81 -1.96
N LYS A 146 -11.58 2.67 -1.43
CA LYS A 146 -12.96 2.85 -1.94
C LYS A 146 -12.97 3.38 -3.37
N VAL A 147 -12.24 4.46 -3.63
CA VAL A 147 -12.12 5.06 -4.96
C VAL A 147 -11.60 4.03 -5.97
N LEU A 148 -10.58 3.26 -5.58
CA LEU A 148 -10.02 2.21 -6.42
C LEU A 148 -11.01 1.09 -6.70
N ARG A 149 -11.76 0.64 -5.67
CA ARG A 149 -12.79 -0.39 -5.82
C ARG A 149 -13.85 0.01 -6.85
N GLU A 150 -14.27 1.27 -6.85
CA GLU A 150 -15.29 1.77 -7.79
C GLU A 150 -14.77 1.86 -9.22
N GLN A 151 -13.50 2.25 -9.39
CA GLN A 151 -12.90 2.46 -10.71
C GLN A 151 -12.33 1.17 -11.33
N HIS A 152 -12.07 0.12 -10.54
CA HIS A 152 -11.36 -1.06 -11.03
C HIS A 152 -12.31 -2.04 -11.76
N PRO A 153 -12.05 -2.39 -13.04
CA PRO A 153 -12.93 -3.27 -13.84
C PRO A 153 -13.21 -4.63 -13.20
N TYR A 154 -12.20 -5.22 -12.56
CA TYR A 154 -12.35 -6.47 -11.80
C TYR A 154 -13.42 -6.37 -10.70
N CYS A 155 -13.40 -5.31 -9.88
CA CYS A 155 -14.39 -5.17 -8.82
C CYS A 155 -15.80 -4.94 -9.38
N GLN A 156 -15.92 -4.26 -10.53
CA GLN A 156 -17.19 -4.14 -11.25
C GLN A 156 -17.70 -5.52 -11.67
N SER A 157 -16.85 -6.38 -12.25
CA SER A 157 -17.23 -7.74 -12.63
C SER A 157 -17.62 -8.64 -11.45
N LEU A 158 -17.03 -8.40 -10.26
CA LEU A 158 -17.32 -9.19 -9.06
C LEU A 158 -18.58 -8.72 -8.30
N ARG A 159 -18.97 -7.45 -8.43
CA ARG A 159 -20.19 -6.90 -7.79
C ARG A 159 -21.44 -7.67 -8.20
N GLU A 160 -21.48 -8.16 -9.43
CA GLU A 160 -22.58 -8.99 -9.95
C GLU A 160 -22.62 -10.40 -9.31
N LEU A 161 -21.50 -10.89 -8.77
CA LEU A 161 -21.38 -12.23 -8.20
C LEU A 161 -21.66 -12.29 -6.68
N GLY A 162 -21.53 -11.17 -5.95
CA GLY A 162 -21.84 -11.04 -4.53
C GLY A 162 -20.94 -11.83 -3.55
N ASN A 163 -21.18 -11.73 -2.23
CA ASN A 163 -20.35 -12.32 -1.17
C ASN A 163 -20.37 -13.85 -1.08
N ARG A 164 -21.39 -14.53 -1.63
CA ARG A 164 -21.46 -16.00 -1.66
C ARG A 164 -20.34 -16.63 -2.51
N SER A 165 -19.65 -15.81 -3.31
CA SER A 165 -18.54 -16.22 -4.18
C SER A 165 -17.29 -16.66 -3.42
N ALA A 166 -16.96 -16.06 -2.26
CA ALA A 166 -15.71 -16.36 -1.55
C ALA A 166 -15.63 -17.82 -1.07
N ARG A 167 -16.69 -18.31 -0.42
CA ARG A 167 -16.82 -19.71 -0.01
C ARG A 167 -16.71 -20.65 -1.21
N GLN A 168 -17.46 -20.37 -2.28
CA GLN A 168 -17.48 -21.19 -3.49
C GLN A 168 -16.11 -21.25 -4.18
N TRP A 169 -15.37 -20.15 -4.23
CA TRP A 169 -14.02 -20.15 -4.80
C TRP A 169 -13.04 -20.98 -3.97
N TYR A 170 -13.10 -20.93 -2.64
CA TYR A 170 -12.30 -21.81 -1.79
C TYR A 170 -12.68 -23.29 -2.00
N GLU A 171 -13.97 -23.62 -2.00
CA GLU A 171 -14.45 -24.99 -2.24
C GLU A 171 -13.95 -25.52 -3.60
N ARG A 172 -14.14 -24.76 -4.67
CA ARG A 172 -13.65 -25.12 -6.02
C ARG A 172 -12.12 -25.27 -6.08
N SER A 173 -11.39 -24.42 -5.35
CA SER A 173 -9.93 -24.54 -5.28
C SER A 173 -9.51 -25.83 -4.56
N LEU A 174 -10.15 -26.14 -3.42
CA LEU A 174 -9.89 -27.32 -2.62
C LEU A 174 -10.28 -28.63 -3.33
N GLU A 175 -11.30 -28.60 -4.18
CA GLU A 175 -11.67 -29.75 -5.03
C GLU A 175 -10.58 -30.06 -6.06
N ARG A 176 -9.96 -29.02 -6.63
CA ARG A 176 -8.95 -29.19 -7.69
C ARG A 176 -7.58 -29.57 -7.16
N GLU A 177 -7.11 -28.92 -6.11
CA GLU A 177 -5.78 -29.19 -5.54
C GLU A 177 -5.82 -29.28 -4.01
N PRO A 178 -6.38 -30.37 -3.46
CA PRO A 178 -6.60 -30.53 -2.02
C PRO A 178 -5.32 -30.61 -1.19
N LYS A 179 -4.10 -30.63 -1.75
CA LYS A 179 -2.87 -30.91 -0.98
C LYS A 179 -1.81 -29.80 -0.99
N LYS A 180 -1.95 -28.76 -1.81
CA LYS A 180 -0.80 -27.90 -2.13
C LYS A 180 -0.55 -26.78 -1.14
N HIS A 181 -1.60 -26.23 -0.52
CA HIS A 181 -1.46 -24.99 0.24
C HIS A 181 -2.18 -25.08 1.59
N GLU A 182 -1.39 -25.14 2.66
CA GLU A 182 -1.88 -25.06 4.03
C GLU A 182 -2.73 -23.79 4.24
N ASP A 183 -2.29 -22.67 3.67
CA ASP A 183 -2.98 -21.38 3.69
C ASP A 183 -4.42 -21.46 3.19
N THR A 184 -4.66 -22.22 2.12
CA THR A 184 -5.99 -22.33 1.52
C THR A 184 -6.98 -22.98 2.49
N TYR A 185 -6.58 -24.09 3.12
CA TYR A 185 -7.39 -24.77 4.13
C TYR A 185 -7.59 -23.89 5.37
N TYR A 186 -6.51 -23.27 5.84
CA TYR A 186 -6.53 -22.44 7.02
C TYR A 186 -7.47 -21.23 6.85
N HIS A 187 -7.42 -20.57 5.69
CA HIS A 187 -8.31 -19.47 5.36
C HIS A 187 -9.74 -19.93 5.05
N TYR A 188 -9.94 -21.12 4.47
CA TYR A 188 -11.29 -21.66 4.27
C TYR A 188 -12.05 -21.83 5.59
N VAL A 189 -11.40 -22.37 6.63
CA VAL A 189 -12.00 -22.46 7.98
C VAL A 189 -12.40 -21.08 8.50
N ARG A 190 -11.56 -20.05 8.28
CA ARG A 190 -11.90 -18.66 8.62
C ARG A 190 -13.17 -18.19 7.91
N ILE A 191 -13.27 -18.40 6.61
CA ILE A 191 -14.45 -17.99 5.81
C ILE A 191 -15.71 -18.72 6.30
N LEU A 192 -15.62 -19.99 6.67
CA LEU A 192 -16.76 -20.73 7.24
C LEU A 192 -17.23 -20.12 8.56
N LEU A 193 -16.29 -19.75 9.44
CA LEU A 193 -16.61 -19.07 10.70
C LEU A 193 -17.25 -17.69 10.46
N GLU A 194 -16.67 -16.88 9.56
CA GLU A 194 -17.19 -15.56 9.19
C GLU A 194 -18.59 -15.62 8.56
N ALA A 195 -18.86 -16.67 7.77
CA ALA A 195 -20.17 -16.90 7.17
C ALA A 195 -21.22 -17.47 8.13
N GLY A 196 -20.86 -17.70 9.41
CA GLY A 196 -21.76 -18.34 10.38
C GLY A 196 -22.15 -19.77 10.00
N ALA A 197 -21.25 -20.50 9.33
CA ALA A 197 -21.50 -21.88 8.93
C ALA A 197 -21.74 -22.78 10.16
N GLU A 198 -22.38 -23.93 9.93
CA GLU A 198 -22.63 -24.89 11.00
C GLU A 198 -21.33 -25.38 11.64
N ARG A 199 -21.33 -25.52 12.97
CA ARG A 199 -20.15 -25.95 13.73
C ARG A 199 -19.55 -27.27 13.20
N ARG A 200 -20.40 -28.20 12.79
CA ARG A 200 -19.98 -29.49 12.20
C ARG A 200 -19.18 -29.29 10.90
N GLU A 201 -19.54 -28.30 10.10
CA GLU A 201 -18.84 -27.97 8.85
C GLU A 201 -17.45 -27.39 9.14
N VAL A 202 -17.39 -26.46 10.09
CA VAL A 202 -16.13 -25.85 10.55
C VAL A 202 -15.19 -26.93 11.12
N ASP A 203 -15.71 -27.80 11.98
CA ASP A 203 -14.94 -28.89 12.59
C ASP A 203 -14.41 -29.86 11.52
N ALA A 204 -15.24 -30.24 10.54
CA ALA A 204 -14.81 -31.12 9.45
C ALA A 204 -13.70 -30.48 8.59
N ALA A 205 -13.77 -29.18 8.30
CA ALA A 205 -12.75 -28.47 7.55
C ALA A 205 -11.42 -28.35 8.33
N ALA A 206 -11.50 -28.04 9.63
CA ALA A 206 -10.34 -27.93 10.51
C ALA A 206 -9.65 -29.28 10.73
N ASP A 207 -10.43 -30.35 10.94
CA ASP A 207 -9.88 -31.69 11.10
C ASP A 207 -9.23 -32.17 9.79
N ARG A 208 -9.84 -31.86 8.63
CA ARG A 208 -9.23 -32.14 7.33
C ARG A 208 -7.90 -31.39 7.16
N TRP A 209 -7.82 -30.12 7.55
CA TRP A 209 -6.56 -29.37 7.54
C TRP A 209 -5.49 -30.06 8.41
N LYS A 210 -5.84 -30.46 9.64
CA LYS A 210 -4.90 -31.12 10.57
C LYS A 210 -4.37 -32.44 10.04
N VAL A 211 -5.22 -33.24 9.40
CA VAL A 211 -4.81 -34.51 8.74
C VAL A 211 -3.87 -34.25 7.57
N MET A 212 -4.12 -33.18 6.81
CA MET A 212 -3.34 -32.85 5.62
C MET A 212 -1.99 -32.19 5.94
N PHE A 213 -1.92 -31.44 7.06
CA PHE A 213 -0.73 -30.70 7.49
C PHE A 213 -0.35 -31.04 8.94
N PRO A 214 0.00 -32.31 9.24
CA PRO A 214 0.24 -32.79 10.61
C PRO A 214 1.47 -32.14 11.28
N HIS A 215 2.35 -31.52 10.49
CA HIS A 215 3.55 -30.82 10.96
C HIS A 215 3.42 -29.30 10.90
N SER A 216 2.20 -28.77 10.69
CA SER A 216 1.98 -27.33 10.75
C SER A 216 2.37 -26.79 12.12
N ARG A 217 2.98 -25.59 12.12
CA ARG A 217 3.28 -24.82 13.34
C ARG A 217 2.17 -23.84 13.71
N ARG A 218 1.11 -23.75 12.91
CA ARG A 218 0.00 -22.82 13.16
C ARG A 218 -0.89 -23.36 14.28
N PRO A 219 -1.47 -22.48 15.10
CA PRO A 219 -2.51 -22.88 16.06
C PRO A 219 -3.71 -23.47 15.30
N ASP A 220 -4.58 -24.19 16.01
CA ASP A 220 -5.82 -24.69 15.41
C ASP A 220 -6.64 -23.49 14.89
N PRO A 221 -7.07 -23.47 13.61
CA PRO A 221 -7.82 -22.35 13.06
C PRO A 221 -9.12 -22.08 13.81
N ARG A 222 -9.72 -23.09 14.46
CA ARG A 222 -10.90 -22.91 15.32
C ARG A 222 -10.61 -22.00 16.51
N GLU A 223 -9.44 -22.12 17.10
CA GLU A 223 -9.02 -21.34 18.27
C GLU A 223 -8.46 -19.98 17.84
N ALA A 224 -7.67 -19.98 16.77
CA ALA A 224 -7.01 -18.78 16.25
C ALA A 224 -7.99 -17.68 15.84
N PHE A 225 -9.17 -18.07 15.32
CA PHE A 225 -10.17 -17.13 14.83
C PHE A 225 -11.32 -16.87 15.82
N THR A 226 -11.49 -17.68 16.87
CA THR A 226 -12.50 -17.44 17.92
C THR A 226 -12.01 -16.53 19.04
N GLY A 227 -10.69 -16.40 19.25
CA GLY A 227 -10.07 -15.58 20.30
C GLY A 227 -9.65 -14.16 19.90
N GLY A 228 -9.76 -13.79 18.63
CA GLY A 228 -9.31 -12.49 18.12
C GLY A 228 -10.36 -11.40 18.30
N ALA A 229 -9.97 -10.29 18.92
CA ALA A 229 -10.73 -9.05 19.14
C ALA A 229 -11.13 -8.27 17.85
N TRP A 230 -11.36 -8.97 16.73
CA TRP A 230 -11.69 -8.35 15.45
C TRP A 230 -13.20 -8.15 15.24
N PHE A 231 -14.07 -8.78 16.04
CA PHE A 231 -15.53 -8.73 15.83
C PHE A 231 -16.40 -8.68 17.10
N ARG A 232 -15.89 -8.17 18.25
CA ARG A 232 -16.79 -7.92 19.41
C ARG A 232 -17.90 -6.88 19.15
N ASP A 233 -17.87 -6.21 17.99
CA ASP A 233 -18.83 -5.14 17.66
C ASP A 233 -19.72 -5.44 16.42
N ALA A 234 -19.80 -6.68 15.93
CA ALA A 234 -20.83 -7.01 14.94
C ALA A 234 -22.20 -7.09 15.65
N PRO A 235 -23.16 -6.16 15.38
CA PRO A 235 -24.46 -6.25 16.01
C PRO A 235 -25.16 -7.51 15.51
N SER A 236 -25.64 -8.32 16.43
CA SER A 236 -26.52 -9.44 16.10
C SER A 236 -27.81 -8.89 15.50
N ARG A 237 -27.92 -8.91 14.15
CA ARG A 237 -29.10 -9.26 13.34
C ARG A 237 -28.96 -8.79 11.90
#